data_AF-A0A8H2JBP2-F1
#
_entry.id   AF-A0A8H2JBP2-F1
#
_cell.length_a   1.000
_cell.length_b   1.000
_cell.length_c   1.000
_cell.angle_alpha   90.00
_cell.angle_beta   90.00
_cell.angle_gamma   90.00
#
_symmetry.space_group_name_H-M   'P 1'
#
loop_
_entity.id
_entity.type
_entity.pdbx_description
1 polymer ?
#
loop_
_entity_poly.entity_id
_entity_poly.type
_entity_poly.pdbx_seq_one_letter_code
_entity_poly.pdbx_strand_id
1 'polypeptide(L)'
;MANENRPKPNAWQYIKYSYGGRLPDSMRAWVTEDLIGQGATLRIVIRMFVPAFLILIPIWFLPEILGITGGQDLVIRLSATVPILIPVIYFSHALNKIWRRHMLVKHGIDPKLLEESLRQKNAHIHAAYEERYGRRSDDGTGSTTI
;
A
#
# COMPACT_ATOMS: atom_id res chain seq x y z
N MET A 1 7.22 -12.74 -18.80
CA MET A 1 6.46 -13.50 -19.82
C MET A 1 4.99 -13.13 -19.68
N ALA A 2 4.44 -12.36 -20.62
CA ALA A 2 3.03 -11.98 -20.62
C ALA A 2 2.22 -13.18 -21.13
N ASN A 3 1.39 -13.75 -20.26
CA ASN A 3 0.63 -14.96 -20.53
C ASN A 3 -0.61 -14.61 -21.40
N GLU A 4 -0.74 -15.21 -22.58
CA GLU A 4 -1.74 -14.89 -23.62
C GLU A 4 -3.19 -15.20 -23.18
N ASN A 5 -3.34 -16.07 -22.17
CA ASN A 5 -4.62 -16.41 -21.53
C ASN A 5 -4.97 -15.57 -20.28
N ARG A 6 -4.34 -14.40 -20.07
CA ARG A 6 -4.67 -13.50 -18.95
C ARG A 6 -5.39 -12.25 -19.45
N PRO A 7 -6.73 -12.17 -19.32
CA PRO A 7 -7.45 -10.94 -19.63
C PRO A 7 -6.94 -9.80 -18.72
N LYS A 8 -6.28 -8.81 -19.32
CA LYS A 8 -5.89 -7.58 -18.61
C LYS A 8 -7.14 -6.71 -18.41
N PRO A 9 -7.31 -6.08 -17.23
CA PRO A 9 -8.42 -5.16 -17.04
C PRO A 9 -8.29 -3.94 -17.95
N ASN A 10 -9.42 -3.50 -18.49
CA ASN A 10 -9.50 -2.21 -19.19
C ASN A 10 -9.16 -1.07 -18.21
N ALA A 11 -8.70 0.08 -18.71
CA ALA A 11 -8.36 1.25 -17.90
C ALA A 11 -9.49 1.65 -16.93
N TRP A 12 -10.75 1.59 -17.38
CA TRP A 12 -11.90 1.88 -16.52
C TRP A 12 -12.15 0.81 -15.44
N GLN A 13 -11.96 -0.47 -15.78
CA GLN A 13 -12.05 -1.57 -14.80
C GLN A 13 -10.93 -1.47 -13.77
N TYR A 14 -9.73 -1.07 -14.21
CA TYR A 14 -8.58 -0.84 -13.36
C TYR A 14 -8.78 0.35 -12.41
N ILE A 15 -9.37 1.45 -12.89
CA ILE A 15 -9.74 2.60 -12.05
C ILE A 15 -10.81 2.16 -11.04
N LYS A 16 -11.90 1.55 -11.50
CA LYS A 16 -12.99 1.05 -10.64
C LYS A 16 -12.43 0.12 -9.55
N TYR A 17 -11.53 -0.78 -9.92
CA TYR A 17 -10.80 -1.66 -8.99
C TYR A 17 -9.94 -0.94 -7.98
N SER A 18 -9.19 0.08 -8.44
CA SER A 18 -8.32 0.88 -7.57
C SER A 18 -9.12 1.58 -6.46
N TYR A 19 -10.36 1.99 -6.75
CA TYR A 19 -11.31 2.56 -5.78
C TYR A 19 -12.16 1.51 -5.05
N GLY A 20 -11.75 0.24 -5.08
CA GLY A 20 -12.40 -0.84 -4.34
C GLY A 20 -13.49 -1.60 -5.11
N GLY A 21 -13.62 -1.43 -6.41
CA GLY A 21 -14.51 -2.22 -7.25
C GLY A 21 -14.05 -3.67 -7.41
N ARG A 22 -15.01 -4.61 -7.53
CA ARG A 22 -14.70 -6.01 -7.84
C ARG A 22 -14.51 -6.19 -9.35
N LEU A 23 -13.40 -6.81 -9.74
CA LEU A 23 -13.17 -7.32 -11.11
C LEU A 23 -13.95 -8.62 -11.38
N PRO A 24 -14.30 -8.91 -12.64
CA PRO A 24 -14.86 -10.20 -13.04
C PRO A 24 -13.96 -11.37 -12.64
N ASP A 25 -14.56 -12.50 -12.30
CA ASP A 25 -13.83 -13.68 -11.80
C ASP A 25 -12.87 -14.29 -12.84
N SER A 26 -13.08 -14.03 -14.14
CA SER A 26 -12.14 -14.40 -15.22
C SER A 26 -10.77 -13.72 -15.10
N MET A 27 -10.67 -12.60 -14.38
CA MET A 27 -9.43 -11.85 -14.16
C MET A 27 -8.79 -12.15 -12.80
N ARG A 28 -9.29 -13.15 -12.06
CA ARG A 28 -8.82 -13.48 -10.71
C ARG A 28 -7.33 -13.81 -10.67
N ALA A 29 -6.80 -14.48 -11.69
CA ALA A 29 -5.37 -14.76 -11.80
C ALA A 29 -4.51 -13.48 -11.91
N TRP A 30 -5.02 -12.45 -12.60
CA TRP A 30 -4.35 -11.14 -12.68
C TRP A 30 -4.39 -10.42 -11.32
N VAL A 31 -5.51 -10.48 -10.61
CA VAL A 31 -5.68 -9.89 -9.27
C VAL A 31 -4.74 -10.56 -8.25
N THR A 32 -4.62 -11.89 -8.28
CA THR A 32 -3.71 -12.63 -7.39
C THR A 32 -2.26 -12.18 -7.59
N GLU A 33 -1.80 -12.04 -8.84
CA GLU A 33 -0.46 -11.54 -9.14
C GLU A 33 -0.29 -10.06 -8.75
N ASP A 34 -1.30 -9.22 -8.97
CA ASP A 34 -1.23 -7.80 -8.57
C ASP A 34 -1.16 -7.64 -7.05
N LEU A 35 -1.80 -8.53 -6.29
CA LEU A 35 -1.84 -8.50 -4.83
C LEU A 35 -0.67 -9.23 -4.16
N ILE A 36 -0.13 -10.29 -4.75
CA ILE A 36 0.91 -11.15 -4.16
C ILE A 36 2.29 -10.93 -4.81
N GLY A 37 2.32 -10.47 -6.06
CA GLY A 37 3.52 -10.35 -6.88
C GLY A 37 4.57 -9.35 -6.38
N GLN A 38 5.73 -9.39 -7.03
CA GLN A 38 6.84 -8.48 -6.75
C GLN A 38 6.47 -7.04 -7.15
N GLY A 39 6.54 -6.11 -6.20
CA GLY A 39 6.13 -4.71 -6.42
C GLY A 39 4.64 -4.41 -6.21
N ALA A 40 3.83 -5.39 -5.75
CA ALA A 40 2.42 -5.18 -5.37
C ALA A 40 2.24 -4.00 -4.40
N THR A 41 3.12 -3.91 -3.39
CA THR A 41 3.13 -2.81 -2.42
C THR A 41 3.27 -1.45 -3.09
N LEU A 42 4.22 -1.30 -4.03
CA LEU A 42 4.47 -0.01 -4.68
C LEU A 42 3.28 0.43 -5.54
N ARG A 43 2.64 -0.50 -6.27
CA ARG A 43 1.47 -0.18 -7.11
C ARG A 43 0.28 0.30 -6.28
N ILE A 44 0.05 -0.33 -5.13
CA ILE A 44 -1.04 0.04 -4.22
C ILE A 44 -0.74 1.36 -3.51
N VAL A 45 0.51 1.53 -3.07
CA VAL A 45 1.00 2.79 -2.51
C VAL A 45 0.74 3.92 -3.51
N ILE A 46 1.20 3.79 -4.76
CA ILE A 46 0.94 4.79 -5.82
C ILE A 46 -0.56 5.02 -6.01
N ARG A 47 -1.39 3.97 -6.07
CA ARG A 47 -2.85 4.10 -6.19
C ARG A 47 -3.48 4.91 -5.06
N MET A 48 -3.01 4.77 -3.82
CA MET A 48 -3.47 5.58 -2.69
C MET A 48 -2.87 6.99 -2.66
N PHE A 49 -1.68 7.17 -3.20
CA PHE A 49 -1.06 8.49 -3.34
C PHE A 49 -1.76 9.35 -4.40
N VAL A 50 -2.30 8.75 -5.48
CA VAL A 50 -2.95 9.48 -6.58
C VAL A 50 -4.08 10.43 -6.11
N PRO A 51 -5.07 9.99 -5.30
CA PRO A 51 -6.10 10.89 -4.77
C PRO A 51 -5.53 12.03 -3.92
N ALA A 52 -4.54 11.74 -3.07
CA ALA A 52 -3.91 12.75 -2.22
C ALA A 52 -3.19 13.80 -3.07
N PHE A 53 -2.43 13.37 -4.08
CA PHE A 53 -1.77 14.28 -5.03
C PHE A 53 -2.78 15.09 -5.85
N LEU A 54 -3.88 14.51 -6.30
CA LEU A 54 -4.94 15.21 -7.03
C LEU A 54 -5.57 16.35 -6.21
N ILE A 55 -5.67 16.19 -4.89
CA ILE A 55 -6.15 17.24 -3.98
C ILE A 55 -5.04 18.25 -3.66
N LEU A 56 -3.80 17.77 -3.49
CA LEU A 56 -2.65 18.60 -3.14
C LEU A 56 -2.27 19.57 -4.26
N ILE A 57 -2.32 19.14 -5.52
CA ILE A 57 -2.00 19.95 -6.71
C ILE A 57 -2.78 21.28 -6.71
N PRO A 58 -4.13 21.30 -6.71
CA PRO A 58 -4.87 22.55 -6.72
C PRO A 58 -4.62 23.37 -5.46
N ILE A 59 -4.43 22.76 -4.28
CA ILE A 59 -4.08 23.50 -3.05
C ILE A 59 -2.72 24.20 -3.19
N TRP A 60 -1.78 23.59 -3.90
CA TRP A 60 -0.45 24.16 -4.17
C TRP A 60 -0.48 25.31 -5.20
N PHE A 61 -1.34 25.20 -6.21
CA PHE A 61 -1.44 26.18 -7.30
C PHE A 61 -2.48 27.28 -7.03
N LEU A 62 -3.46 27.07 -6.14
CA LEU A 62 -4.47 28.07 -5.77
C LEU A 62 -3.86 29.42 -5.32
N PRO A 63 -2.83 29.44 -4.46
CA PRO A 63 -2.22 30.69 -3.98
C PRO A 63 -1.53 31.49 -5.10
N GLU A 64 -0.98 30.79 -6.10
CA GLU A 64 -0.42 31.39 -7.32
C GLU A 64 -1.53 31.94 -8.22
N ILE A 65 -2.59 31.17 -8.45
CA ILE A 65 -3.74 31.58 -9.25
C ILE A 65 -4.44 32.80 -8.65
N LEU A 66 -4.52 32.87 -7.32
CA LEU A 66 -5.13 33.98 -6.58
C LEU A 66 -4.19 35.18 -6.38
N GLY A 67 -2.92 35.10 -6.80
CA GLY A 67 -1.95 36.21 -6.71
C GLY A 67 -1.54 36.58 -5.28
N ILE A 68 -1.82 35.73 -4.29
CA ILE A 68 -1.58 35.98 -2.86
C ILE A 68 -0.11 35.68 -2.49
N THR A 69 0.58 34.87 -3.30
CA THR A 69 1.97 34.46 -3.04
C THR A 69 2.82 34.73 -4.27
N GLY A 70 3.60 35.82 -4.22
CA GLY A 70 4.66 36.09 -5.21
C GLY A 70 5.67 34.94 -5.25
N GLY A 71 6.10 34.57 -6.46
CA GLY A 71 6.71 33.27 -6.80
C GLY A 71 8.08 32.92 -6.20
N GLN A 72 8.40 33.31 -4.96
CA GLN A 72 9.71 33.11 -4.37
C GLN A 72 9.61 32.64 -2.91
N ASP A 73 9.10 31.42 -2.67
CA ASP A 73 9.35 30.78 -1.38
C ASP A 73 9.20 29.25 -1.40
N LEU A 74 10.14 28.58 -2.09
CA LEU A 74 10.25 27.11 -2.07
C LEU A 74 10.36 26.57 -0.64
N VAL A 75 10.98 27.34 0.27
CA VAL A 75 11.15 26.95 1.68
C VAL A 75 9.81 26.96 2.39
N ILE A 76 8.99 28.01 2.24
CA ILE A 76 7.63 28.02 2.80
C ILE A 76 6.80 26.87 2.23
N ARG A 77 6.83 26.65 0.91
CA ARG A 77 6.06 25.56 0.28
C ARG A 77 6.50 24.19 0.77
N LEU A 78 7.80 23.94 0.88
CA LEU A 78 8.34 22.70 1.47
C LEU A 78 7.93 22.56 2.93
N SER A 79 8.01 23.63 3.73
CA SER A 79 7.64 23.60 5.14
C SER A 79 6.15 23.34 5.37
N ALA A 80 5.27 23.77 4.46
CA ALA A 80 3.85 23.46 4.49
C ALA A 80 3.54 22.03 3.97
N THR A 81 4.36 21.52 3.05
CA THR A 81 4.13 20.23 2.36
C THR A 81 4.71 19.05 3.12
N VAL A 82 5.90 19.20 3.71
CA VAL A 82 6.58 18.13 4.46
C VAL A 82 5.73 17.58 5.61
N PRO A 83 5.09 18.42 6.47
CA PRO A 83 4.19 17.93 7.50
C PRO A 83 2.97 17.19 6.96
N ILE A 84 2.52 17.50 5.74
CA ILE A 84 1.43 16.81 5.05
C ILE A 84 1.90 15.49 4.44
N LEU A 85 3.15 15.41 3.96
CA LEU A 85 3.71 14.18 3.39
C LEU A 85 3.90 13.08 4.43
N ILE A 86 4.27 13.43 5.68
CA ILE A 86 4.46 12.47 6.77
C ILE A 86 3.23 11.57 6.98
N PRO A 87 2.02 12.11 7.24
CA PRO A 87 0.82 11.31 7.39
C PRO A 87 0.47 10.57 6.09
N VAL A 88 0.67 11.15 4.90
CA VAL A 88 0.37 10.44 3.64
C VAL A 88 1.23 9.19 3.48
N ILE A 89 2.54 9.28 3.76
CA ILE A 89 3.44 8.12 3.74
C ILE A 89 3.03 7.09 4.80
N TYR A 90 2.75 7.55 6.02
CA TYR A 90 2.35 6.69 7.13
C TYR A 90 1.03 5.95 6.84
N PHE A 91 -0.02 6.68 6.44
CA PHE A 91 -1.32 6.10 6.09
C PHE A 91 -1.20 5.19 4.87
N SER A 92 -0.41 5.54 3.85
CA SER A 92 -0.18 4.68 2.69
C SER A 92 0.44 3.34 3.09
N HIS A 93 1.41 3.36 4.01
CA HIS A 93 2.00 2.14 4.55
C HIS A 93 0.99 1.32 5.38
N ALA A 94 0.24 1.97 6.27
CA ALA A 94 -0.74 1.30 7.14
C ALA A 94 -1.91 0.69 6.36
N LEU A 95 -2.53 1.47 5.47
CA LEU A 95 -3.68 1.06 4.67
C LEU A 95 -3.32 -0.04 3.66
N ASN A 96 -2.07 -0.14 3.22
CA ASN A 96 -1.64 -1.18 2.29
C ASN A 96 -1.95 -2.60 2.81
N LYS A 97 -1.70 -2.85 4.11
CA LYS A 97 -2.00 -4.16 4.71
C LYS A 97 -3.51 -4.43 4.76
N ILE A 98 -4.30 -3.44 5.18
CA ILE A 98 -5.76 -3.56 5.28
C ILE A 98 -6.38 -3.76 3.90
N TRP A 99 -5.99 -2.95 2.92
CA TRP A 99 -6.55 -2.98 1.57
C TRP A 99 -6.24 -4.30 0.84
N ARG A 100 -4.99 -4.80 0.94
CA ARG A 100 -4.64 -6.11 0.35
C ARG A 100 -5.49 -7.23 0.93
N ARG A 101 -5.66 -7.26 2.25
CA ARG A 101 -6.50 -8.27 2.92
C ARG A 101 -7.97 -8.15 2.48
N HIS A 102 -8.50 -6.93 2.47
CA HIS A 102 -9.88 -6.69 2.04
C HIS A 102 -10.13 -7.13 0.59
N MET A 103 -9.21 -6.82 -0.33
CA MET A 103 -9.35 -7.19 -1.73
C MET A 103 -9.23 -8.69 -1.97
N LEU A 104 -8.36 -9.40 -1.24
CA LEU A 104 -8.29 -10.87 -1.31
C LEU A 104 -9.61 -11.50 -0.90
N VAL A 105 -10.18 -11.06 0.23
CA VAL A 105 -11.48 -11.54 0.72
C VAL A 105 -12.59 -11.22 -0.28
N LYS A 106 -12.60 -10.02 -0.86
CA LYS A 106 -13.59 -9.60 -1.87
C LYS A 106 -13.58 -10.45 -3.14
N HIS A 107 -12.42 -11.00 -3.49
CA HIS A 107 -12.22 -11.91 -4.61
C HIS A 107 -12.26 -13.40 -4.21
N GLY A 108 -12.60 -13.71 -2.96
CA GLY A 108 -12.68 -15.07 -2.43
C GLY A 108 -11.34 -15.81 -2.36
N ILE A 109 -10.22 -15.09 -2.44
CA ILE A 109 -8.86 -15.65 -2.34
C ILE A 109 -8.50 -15.74 -0.85
N ASP A 110 -7.91 -16.86 -0.44
CA ASP A 110 -7.50 -17.06 0.96
C ASP A 110 -6.43 -16.02 1.36
N PRO A 111 -6.70 -15.15 2.35
CA PRO A 111 -5.72 -14.18 2.84
C PRO A 111 -4.48 -14.82 3.46
N LYS A 112 -4.48 -16.12 3.80
CA LYS A 112 -3.28 -16.83 4.27
C LYS A 112 -2.13 -16.83 3.27
N LEU A 113 -2.43 -16.84 1.96
CA LEU A 113 -1.41 -16.78 0.91
C LEU A 113 -0.60 -15.48 0.96
N LEU A 114 -1.27 -14.38 1.32
CA LEU A 114 -0.64 -13.09 1.50
C LEU A 114 0.28 -13.09 2.73
N GLU A 115 -0.19 -13.66 3.84
CA GLU A 115 0.60 -13.75 5.07
C GLU A 115 1.86 -14.60 4.87
N GLU A 116 1.75 -15.71 4.14
CA GLU A 116 2.90 -16.54 3.79
C GLU A 116 3.92 -15.80 2.93
N SER A 117 3.48 -15.10 1.87
CA SER A 117 4.36 -14.28 1.03
C SER A 117 5.05 -13.16 1.82
N LEU A 118 4.34 -12.51 2.73
CA LEU A 118 4.90 -11.49 3.62
C LEU A 118 5.90 -12.10 4.62
N ARG A 119 5.60 -13.27 5.17
CA ARG A 119 6.50 -14.01 6.06
C ARG A 119 7.80 -14.40 5.36
N GLN A 120 7.72 -14.93 4.15
CA GLN A 120 8.91 -15.24 3.35
C GLN A 120 9.75 -13.98 3.09
N LYS A 121 9.12 -12.85 2.73
CA LYS A 121 9.83 -11.58 2.55
C LYS A 121 10.50 -11.11 3.83
N ASN A 122 9.87 -11.26 5.00
CA ASN A 122 10.44 -10.79 6.27
C ASN A 122 11.35 -11.82 6.96
N ALA A 123 11.49 -13.03 6.41
CA ALA A 123 12.30 -14.09 7.03
C ALA A 123 13.76 -13.68 7.23
N HIS A 124 14.34 -12.91 6.31
CA HIS A 124 15.70 -12.38 6.46
C HIS A 124 15.84 -11.40 7.63
N ILE A 125 14.80 -10.62 7.94
CA ILE A 125 14.79 -9.71 9.09
C ILE A 125 14.72 -10.52 10.38
N HIS A 126 13.89 -11.56 10.41
CA HIS A 126 13.80 -12.45 11.56
C HIS A 126 15.11 -13.19 11.81
N ALA A 127 15.75 -13.71 10.75
CA ALA A 127 17.06 -14.36 10.86
C ALA A 127 18.14 -13.40 11.39
N ALA A 128 18.22 -12.17 10.85
CA ALA A 128 19.17 -11.16 11.33
C ALA A 128 18.88 -10.71 12.78
N TYR A 129 17.61 -10.71 13.19
CA TYR A 129 17.22 -10.42 14.57
C TYR A 129 17.61 -11.55 15.52
N GLU A 130 17.36 -12.81 15.14
CA GLU A 130 17.74 -13.99 15.91
C GLU A 130 19.26 -14.12 16.09
N GLU A 131 20.04 -13.78 15.07
CA GLU A 131 21.50 -13.74 15.14
C GLU A 131 22.00 -12.68 16.15
N ARG A 132 21.34 -11.52 16.19
CA ARG A 132 21.77 -10.39 17.05
C ARG A 132 21.29 -10.50 18.49
N TYR A 133 20.06 -10.97 18.72
CA TYR A 133 19.41 -10.92 20.02
C TYR A 133 19.06 -12.30 20.60
N GLY A 134 19.36 -13.38 19.87
CA GLY A 134 18.94 -14.73 20.24
C GLY A 134 17.49 -15.00 19.86
N ARG A 135 17.15 -16.29 19.73
CA ARG A 135 15.79 -16.74 19.45
C ARG A 135 14.91 -16.41 20.65
N ARG A 136 13.73 -15.82 20.43
CA ARG A 136 12.77 -15.55 21.50
C ARG A 136 12.49 -16.87 22.21
N SER A 137 12.77 -16.90 23.51
CA SER A 137 12.48 -18.03 24.36
C SER A 137 10.97 -17.99 24.66
N ASP A 138 10.24 -19.05 24.30
CA ASP A 138 8.77 -19.12 24.40
C ASP A 138 8.29 -19.39 25.84
N ASP A 139 9.15 -19.16 26.83
CA ASP A 139 9.00 -19.42 28.28
C ASP A 139 8.03 -18.47 28.98
N GLY A 140 7.14 -17.83 28.21
CA GLY A 140 5.96 -17.13 28.69
C GLY A 140 4.90 -18.10 29.23
N THR A 141 5.24 -18.82 30.30
CA THR A 141 4.27 -19.28 31.27
C THR A 141 3.64 -18.02 31.86
N GLY A 142 2.57 -17.54 31.24
CA GLY A 142 1.66 -16.63 31.91
C GLY A 142 1.21 -17.32 33.18
N SER A 143 1.62 -16.80 34.33
CA SER A 143 1.12 -17.24 35.62
C SER A 143 -0.40 -17.29 35.55
N THR A 144 -0.94 -18.50 35.55
CA THR A 144 -2.25 -18.82 36.12
C THR A 144 -2.22 -18.27 37.55
N THR A 145 -2.67 -17.03 37.72
CA THR A 145 -3.01 -16.50 39.03
C THR A 145 -4.49 -16.69 39.19
N ILE A 146 -4.80 -17.47 40.23
CA ILE A 146 -6.09 -17.89 40.77
C ILE A 146 -6.99 -16.68 41.03
#